data_AF-A0A8S3PWW8-F1
#
_entry.id   AF-A0A8S3PWW8-F1
#
_cell.length_a   1.000
_cell.length_b   1.000
_cell.length_c   1.000
_cell.angle_alpha   90.00
_cell.angle_beta   90.00
_cell.angle_gamma   90.00
#
_symmetry.space_group_name_H-M   'P 1'
#
loop_
_entity.id
_entity.type
_entity.pdbx_description
1 polymer ?
#
loop_
_entity_poly.entity_id
_entity_poly.type
_entity_poly.pdbx_seq_one_letter_code
_entity_poly.pdbx_strand_id
1 'polypeptide(L)'
;MRNKVDYVENISNEADVICLTETHLDENIKNEDILIEGYNRDPYRKDRNSSGGGIIIYISKFIQAKPRPDLDFDNEALWLEITFPSNKLLLCVVYRQPSNNNTFWDKFHESIENAMSYTPNVVITGDVNVDFLTGHSHKIFDIMRLNGLKNVINEPTRFCATRQSLLDPILVSDSCDVYDSHVIQIDRTYSDHDGTIIFLNNLGRLQNNTTYKRMIWDYRNADFDKCNELIATFDWESIINAENRNSAFSNDKLNNNDKGTLTV
;
A
#
# COMPACT_ATOMS: atom_id res chain seq x y z
N MET A 1 10.65 7.04 -12.89
CA MET A 1 11.09 6.29 -11.70
C MET A 1 12.46 6.71 -11.14
N ARG A 2 13.55 6.75 -11.94
CA ARG A 2 14.95 6.93 -11.44
C ARG A 2 15.17 8.02 -10.38
N ASN A 3 14.64 9.23 -10.58
CA ASN A 3 14.84 10.37 -9.67
C ASN A 3 13.79 10.43 -8.53
N LYS A 4 12.97 9.40 -8.38
CA LYS A 4 11.84 9.36 -7.45
C LYS A 4 11.92 8.18 -6.47
N VAL A 5 12.99 7.38 -6.50
CA VAL A 5 13.15 6.17 -5.67
C VAL A 5 13.03 6.51 -4.20
N ASP A 6 13.87 7.41 -3.69
CA ASP A 6 13.84 7.86 -2.29
C ASP A 6 12.47 8.40 -1.88
N TYR A 7 11.80 9.12 -2.79
CA TYR A 7 10.46 9.64 -2.52
C TYR A 7 9.44 8.51 -2.38
N VAL A 8 9.44 7.55 -3.31
CA VAL A 8 8.57 6.36 -3.28
C VAL A 8 8.83 5.57 -2.00
N GLU A 9 10.08 5.33 -1.64
CA GLU A 9 10.46 4.61 -0.41
C GLU A 9 9.87 5.28 0.83
N ASN A 10 10.02 6.60 0.96
CA ASN A 10 9.51 7.34 2.12
C ASN A 10 7.98 7.25 2.28
N ILE A 11 7.23 7.33 1.18
CA ILE A 11 5.76 7.31 1.21
C ILE A 11 5.17 5.90 1.31
N SER A 12 5.97 4.86 1.06
CA SER A 12 5.51 3.46 0.99
C SER A 12 6.08 2.58 2.10
N ASN A 13 6.60 3.19 3.17
CA ASN A 13 7.26 2.48 4.28
C ASN A 13 6.39 1.42 4.98
N GLU A 14 5.07 1.54 4.91
CA GLU A 14 4.13 0.58 5.50
C GLU A 14 3.57 -0.43 4.50
N ALA A 15 3.91 -0.30 3.21
CA ALA A 15 3.38 -1.15 2.17
C ALA A 15 4.15 -2.48 2.10
N ASP A 16 3.41 -3.56 1.87
CA ASP A 16 3.97 -4.87 1.56
C ASP A 16 4.25 -5.03 0.05
N VAL A 17 3.50 -4.28 -0.77
CA VAL A 17 3.53 -4.30 -2.22
C VAL A 17 3.38 -2.87 -2.74
N ILE A 18 4.27 -2.43 -3.63
CA ILE A 18 4.19 -1.13 -4.31
C ILE A 18 3.92 -1.37 -5.78
N CYS A 19 2.88 -0.72 -6.31
CA CYS A 19 2.53 -0.77 -7.72
C CYS A 19 2.72 0.62 -8.32
N LEU A 20 3.54 0.75 -9.37
CA LEU A 20 3.71 2.02 -10.08
C LEU A 20 3.43 1.83 -11.57
N THR A 21 2.70 2.79 -12.13
CA THR A 21 2.47 2.97 -13.57
C THR A 21 3.29 4.17 -14.08
N GLU A 22 3.39 4.34 -15.39
CA GLU A 22 4.18 5.40 -16.02
C GLU A 22 5.63 5.49 -15.51
N THR A 23 6.29 4.34 -15.39
CA THR A 23 7.65 4.28 -14.85
C THR A 23 8.67 4.98 -15.75
N HIS A 24 8.39 5.02 -17.05
CA HIS A 24 9.26 5.50 -18.12
C HIS A 24 10.66 4.88 -18.05
N LEU A 25 10.69 3.59 -17.72
CA LEU A 25 11.90 2.78 -17.73
C LEU A 25 12.04 2.06 -19.07
N ASP A 26 13.29 1.75 -19.39
CA ASP A 26 13.70 1.00 -20.56
C ASP A 26 14.66 -0.12 -20.14
N GLU A 27 14.92 -1.06 -21.06
CA GLU A 27 15.74 -2.25 -20.80
C GLU A 27 17.19 -1.94 -20.41
N ASN A 28 17.69 -0.73 -20.65
CA ASN A 28 19.05 -0.34 -20.25
C ASN A 28 19.13 0.02 -18.77
N ILE A 29 17.99 0.14 -18.07
CA ILE A 29 17.99 0.35 -16.63
C ILE A 29 18.13 -0.94 -15.87
N LYS A 30 19.15 -0.98 -15.04
CA LYS A 30 19.41 -2.12 -14.18
C LYS A 30 18.53 -2.03 -12.93
N ASN A 31 18.18 -3.19 -12.38
CA ASN A 31 17.38 -3.25 -11.17
C ASN A 31 18.10 -2.59 -9.98
N GLU A 32 19.44 -2.64 -9.97
CA GLU A 32 20.26 -1.98 -8.95
C GLU A 32 20.07 -0.46 -8.89
N ASP A 33 19.71 0.17 -9.99
CA ASP A 33 19.51 1.64 -10.07
C ASP A 33 18.14 2.08 -9.53
N ILE A 34 17.27 1.13 -9.19
CA ILE A 34 15.87 1.37 -8.79
C ILE A 34 15.47 0.51 -7.58
N LEU A 35 16.41 0.14 -6.73
CA LEU A 35 16.15 -0.64 -5.51
C LEU A 35 15.41 0.19 -4.46
N ILE A 36 14.50 -0.47 -3.74
CA ILE A 36 13.83 0.07 -2.56
C ILE A 36 14.15 -0.87 -1.39
N GLU A 37 14.58 -0.34 -0.25
CA GLU A 37 14.95 -1.15 0.91
C GLU A 37 13.73 -1.93 1.44
N GLY A 38 13.95 -3.19 1.84
CA GLY A 38 12.88 -4.06 2.34
C GLY A 38 12.15 -4.88 1.25
N TYR A 39 12.29 -4.52 -0.02
CA TYR A 39 11.68 -5.22 -1.15
C TYR A 39 12.65 -6.19 -1.83
N ASN A 40 12.11 -7.08 -2.67
CA ASN A 40 12.90 -7.96 -3.52
C ASN A 40 13.80 -7.16 -4.46
N ARG A 41 15.03 -7.65 -4.67
CA ARG A 41 16.02 -6.99 -5.54
C ARG A 41 15.66 -7.03 -7.02
N ASP A 42 14.81 -7.98 -7.41
CA ASP A 42 14.29 -8.14 -8.76
C ASP A 42 12.80 -7.77 -8.79
N PRO A 43 12.46 -6.49 -9.01
CA PRO A 43 11.07 -6.08 -9.15
C PRO A 43 10.46 -6.66 -10.43
N TYR A 44 9.17 -6.94 -10.39
CA TYR A 44 8.44 -7.37 -11.59
C TYR A 44 8.11 -6.15 -12.42
N ARG A 45 8.58 -6.07 -13.67
CA ARG A 45 8.37 -4.90 -14.51
C ARG A 45 8.04 -5.24 -15.96
N LYS A 46 7.28 -4.35 -16.58
CA LYS A 46 7.07 -4.29 -18.03
C LYS A 46 7.50 -2.90 -18.50
N ASP A 47 8.64 -2.84 -19.16
CA ASP A 47 9.19 -1.59 -19.69
C ASP A 47 8.57 -1.23 -21.04
N ARG A 48 8.57 0.05 -21.38
CA ARG A 48 8.06 0.55 -22.66
C ARG A 48 9.08 1.51 -23.29
N ASN A 49 9.71 1.06 -24.39
CA ASN A 49 10.80 1.80 -25.06
C ASN A 49 10.32 3.02 -25.88
N SER A 50 9.03 3.16 -26.17
CA SER A 50 8.51 4.30 -26.95
C SER A 50 7.12 4.75 -26.49
N SER A 51 6.94 6.08 -26.37
CA SER A 51 5.66 6.78 -26.14
C SER A 51 5.04 6.71 -24.74
N GLY A 52 5.84 6.45 -23.69
CA GLY A 52 5.40 6.53 -22.29
C GLY A 52 4.69 5.28 -21.77
N GLY A 53 4.43 5.25 -20.47
CA GLY A 53 3.91 4.08 -19.74
C GLY A 53 5.01 3.29 -19.02
N GLY A 54 4.80 1.98 -18.91
CA GLY A 54 5.64 1.08 -18.12
C GLY A 54 5.03 0.79 -16.76
N ILE A 55 5.22 -0.43 -16.28
CA ILE A 55 4.66 -0.92 -15.02
C ILE A 55 5.80 -1.54 -14.21
N ILE A 56 5.82 -1.27 -12.91
CA ILE A 56 6.71 -1.94 -11.96
C ILE A 56 5.95 -2.30 -10.69
N ILE A 57 6.23 -3.49 -10.17
CA ILE A 57 5.70 -3.99 -8.92
C ILE A 57 6.87 -4.40 -8.03
N TYR A 58 6.99 -3.72 -6.90
CA TYR A 58 7.88 -4.12 -5.83
C TYR A 58 7.10 -4.97 -4.84
N ILE A 59 7.67 -6.11 -4.44
CA ILE A 59 7.09 -6.99 -3.43
C ILE A 59 8.09 -7.16 -2.30
N SER A 60 7.62 -7.03 -1.06
CA SER A 60 8.40 -7.26 0.15
C SER A 60 9.19 -8.56 0.03
N LYS A 61 10.46 -8.56 0.46
CA LYS A 61 11.33 -9.75 0.38
C LYS A 61 10.83 -10.96 1.17
N PHE A 62 9.83 -10.75 2.03
CA PHE A 62 9.19 -11.78 2.84
C PHE A 62 7.95 -12.39 2.17
N ILE A 63 7.53 -11.85 1.03
CA ILE A 63 6.33 -12.28 0.31
C ILE A 63 6.72 -13.08 -0.91
N GLN A 64 6.14 -14.27 -1.04
CA GLN A 64 6.30 -15.10 -2.22
C GLN A 64 5.30 -14.69 -3.29
N ALA A 65 5.82 -14.30 -4.45
CA ALA A 65 5.04 -14.02 -5.63
C ALA A 65 5.64 -14.68 -6.88
N LYS A 66 4.81 -14.87 -7.90
CA LYS A 66 5.25 -15.29 -9.24
C LYS A 66 4.42 -14.60 -10.32
N PRO A 67 4.99 -14.34 -11.50
CA PRO A 67 4.25 -13.75 -12.60
C PRO A 67 3.22 -14.72 -13.18
N ARG A 68 2.14 -14.17 -13.72
CA ARG A 68 1.06 -14.90 -14.42
C ARG A 68 0.92 -14.39 -15.87
N PRO A 69 1.91 -14.66 -16.73
CA PRO A 69 1.91 -14.21 -18.12
C PRO A 69 0.76 -14.82 -18.95
N ASP A 70 0.12 -15.87 -18.45
CA ASP A 70 -1.09 -16.46 -19.02
C ASP A 70 -2.34 -15.58 -18.84
N LEU A 71 -2.32 -14.66 -17.88
CA LEU A 71 -3.38 -13.68 -17.64
C LEU A 71 -3.05 -12.30 -18.24
N ASP A 72 -1.78 -12.05 -18.53
CA ASP A 72 -1.32 -10.80 -19.11
C ASP A 72 -1.92 -10.57 -20.50
N PHE A 73 -2.22 -9.30 -20.80
CA PHE A 73 -2.56 -8.88 -22.15
C PHE A 73 -1.72 -7.65 -22.52
N ASP A 74 -1.11 -7.72 -23.70
CA ASP A 74 -0.24 -6.68 -24.25
C ASP A 74 0.84 -6.21 -23.22
N ASN A 75 1.30 -4.97 -23.36
CA ASN A 75 2.23 -4.32 -22.43
C ASN A 75 1.52 -3.43 -21.41
N GLU A 76 0.23 -3.68 -21.17
CA GLU A 76 -0.66 -2.77 -20.46
C GLU A 76 -1.16 -3.33 -19.13
N ALA A 77 -1.00 -4.64 -18.90
CA ALA A 77 -1.25 -5.26 -17.60
C ALA A 77 -0.09 -6.17 -17.18
N LEU A 78 0.15 -6.27 -15.88
CA LEU A 78 1.09 -7.21 -15.27
C LEU A 78 0.39 -7.92 -14.11
N TRP A 79 0.26 -9.24 -14.23
CA TRP A 79 -0.34 -10.09 -13.20
C TRP A 79 0.69 -10.82 -12.36
N LEU A 80 0.48 -10.81 -11.05
CA LEU A 80 1.24 -11.60 -10.07
C LEU A 80 0.29 -12.48 -9.24
N GLU A 81 0.71 -13.71 -8.99
CA GLU A 81 0.12 -14.58 -7.98
C GLU A 81 0.93 -14.46 -6.69
N ILE A 82 0.32 -13.87 -5.66
CA ILE A 82 0.86 -13.78 -4.31
C ILE A 82 0.35 -14.99 -3.52
N THR A 83 1.28 -15.76 -2.97
CA THR A 83 0.97 -16.99 -2.24
C THR A 83 1.03 -16.75 -0.74
N PHE A 84 -0.05 -17.09 -0.06
CA PHE A 84 -0.11 -17.13 1.39
C PHE A 84 -0.28 -18.58 1.88
N PRO A 85 -0.07 -18.86 3.17
CA PRO A 85 -0.17 -20.23 3.69
C PRO A 85 -1.52 -20.90 3.44
N SER A 86 -2.61 -20.13 3.45
CA SER A 86 -4.00 -20.63 3.37
C SER A 86 -4.73 -20.26 2.09
N ASN A 87 -4.23 -19.31 1.30
CA ASN A 87 -4.90 -18.86 0.09
C ASN A 87 -3.91 -18.26 -0.92
N LYS A 88 -4.47 -17.84 -2.06
CA LYS A 88 -3.74 -17.13 -3.12
C LYS A 88 -4.50 -15.86 -3.47
N LEU A 89 -3.76 -14.81 -3.77
CA LEU A 89 -4.26 -13.54 -4.28
C LEU A 89 -3.67 -13.32 -5.67
N LEU A 90 -4.51 -12.99 -6.65
CA LEU A 90 -4.05 -12.44 -7.91
C LEU A 90 -4.07 -10.91 -7.84
N LEU A 91 -2.92 -10.31 -8.10
CA LEU A 91 -2.74 -8.87 -8.23
C LEU A 91 -2.53 -8.52 -9.69
N CYS A 92 -3.36 -7.64 -10.24
CA CYS A 92 -3.18 -7.03 -11.55
C CYS A 92 -2.82 -5.57 -11.38
N VAL A 93 -1.73 -5.14 -12.02
CA VAL A 93 -1.46 -3.72 -12.21
C VAL A 93 -1.67 -3.40 -13.68
N VAL A 94 -2.54 -2.44 -13.96
CA VAL A 94 -2.92 -2.05 -15.31
C VAL A 94 -2.60 -0.58 -15.57
N TYR A 95 -2.07 -0.30 -16.76
CA TYR A 95 -1.92 1.04 -17.29
C TYR A 95 -2.59 1.12 -18.65
N ARG A 96 -3.69 1.87 -18.73
CA ARG A 96 -4.39 2.14 -19.98
C ARG A 96 -4.03 3.54 -20.47
N GLN A 97 -3.42 3.64 -21.64
CA GLN A 97 -3.27 4.91 -22.33
C GLN A 97 -4.64 5.50 -22.72
N PRO A 98 -4.82 6.83 -22.66
CA PRO A 98 -6.07 7.47 -23.08
C PRO A 98 -6.49 7.13 -24.52
N SER A 99 -5.52 6.89 -25.40
CA SER A 99 -5.71 6.52 -26.81
C SER A 99 -6.09 5.06 -27.04
N ASN A 100 -6.07 4.18 -26.03
CA ASN A 100 -6.46 2.79 -26.22
C ASN A 100 -7.91 2.67 -26.69
N ASN A 101 -8.12 1.86 -27.71
CA ASN A 101 -9.43 1.64 -28.32
C ASN A 101 -10.28 0.64 -27.51
N ASN A 102 -11.43 0.27 -28.05
CA ASN A 102 -12.37 -0.63 -27.38
C ASN A 102 -11.83 -2.05 -27.13
N THR A 103 -10.89 -2.54 -27.96
CA THR A 103 -10.31 -3.89 -27.85
C THR A 103 -9.54 -4.09 -26.56
N PHE A 104 -9.00 -3.01 -25.96
CA PHE A 104 -8.41 -3.07 -24.62
C PHE A 104 -9.37 -3.70 -23.61
N TRP A 105 -10.62 -3.25 -23.62
CA TRP A 105 -11.61 -3.67 -22.63
C TRP A 105 -12.08 -5.10 -22.84
N ASP A 106 -12.10 -5.57 -24.08
CA ASP A 106 -12.45 -6.95 -24.39
C ASP A 106 -11.36 -7.90 -23.84
N LYS A 107 -10.09 -7.57 -24.08
CA LYS A 107 -8.94 -8.30 -23.51
C LYS A 107 -8.88 -8.21 -21.99
N PHE A 108 -9.14 -7.03 -21.44
CA PHE A 108 -9.16 -6.81 -20.00
C PHE A 108 -10.26 -7.64 -19.33
N HIS A 109 -11.45 -7.69 -19.95
CA HIS A 109 -12.54 -8.52 -19.46
C HIS A 109 -12.18 -10.01 -19.48
N GLU A 110 -11.69 -10.52 -20.61
CA GLU A 110 -11.25 -11.93 -20.73
C GLU A 110 -10.16 -12.28 -19.71
N SER A 111 -9.19 -11.39 -19.52
CA SER A 111 -8.13 -11.52 -18.53
C SER A 111 -8.68 -11.63 -17.09
N ILE A 112 -9.67 -10.80 -16.74
CA ILE A 112 -10.35 -10.84 -15.45
C ILE A 112 -11.14 -12.14 -15.28
N GLU A 113 -11.92 -12.56 -16.28
CA GLU A 113 -12.70 -13.81 -16.21
C GLU A 113 -11.77 -15.02 -15.96
N ASN A 114 -10.65 -15.07 -16.68
CA ASN A 114 -9.63 -16.10 -16.50
C ASN A 114 -9.01 -16.06 -15.10
N ALA A 115 -8.72 -14.86 -14.56
CA ALA A 115 -8.19 -14.69 -13.21
C ALA A 115 -9.20 -15.15 -12.14
N MET A 116 -10.46 -14.74 -12.25
CA MET A 116 -11.56 -15.09 -11.33
C MET A 116 -11.86 -16.60 -11.36
N SER A 117 -11.61 -17.28 -12.48
CA SER A 117 -11.72 -18.74 -12.56
C SER A 117 -10.64 -19.50 -11.76
N TYR A 118 -9.51 -18.83 -11.48
CA TYR A 118 -8.36 -19.43 -10.79
C TYR A 118 -8.44 -19.29 -9.28
N THR A 119 -8.85 -18.12 -8.79
CA THR A 119 -9.01 -17.82 -7.36
C THR A 119 -10.11 -16.77 -7.19
N PRO A 120 -10.91 -16.83 -6.11
CA PRO A 120 -11.87 -15.78 -5.85
C PRO A 120 -11.19 -14.47 -5.44
N ASN A 121 -9.96 -14.51 -4.92
CA ASN A 121 -9.27 -13.31 -4.40
C ASN A 121 -8.49 -12.61 -5.52
N VAL A 122 -9.06 -11.50 -6.01
CA VAL A 122 -8.48 -10.71 -7.08
C VAL A 122 -8.47 -9.24 -6.67
N VAL A 123 -7.31 -8.60 -6.85
CA VAL A 123 -7.11 -7.16 -6.68
C VAL A 123 -6.54 -6.62 -7.99
N ILE A 124 -7.13 -5.54 -8.49
CA ILE A 124 -6.70 -4.85 -9.70
C ILE A 124 -6.51 -3.38 -9.36
N THR A 125 -5.37 -2.81 -9.73
CA THR A 125 -5.04 -1.40 -9.48
C THR A 125 -4.26 -0.81 -10.65
N GLY A 126 -4.04 0.51 -10.63
CA GLY A 126 -3.29 1.27 -11.61
C GLY A 126 -4.15 2.30 -12.34
N ASP A 127 -3.54 3.01 -13.29
CA ASP A 127 -4.20 4.09 -14.02
C ASP A 127 -4.99 3.53 -15.21
N VAL A 128 -6.32 3.56 -15.10
CA VAL A 128 -7.23 3.09 -16.14
C VAL A 128 -7.67 4.22 -17.08
N ASN A 129 -7.30 5.47 -16.80
CA ASN A 129 -7.68 6.66 -17.56
C ASN A 129 -9.19 6.75 -17.85
N VAL A 130 -10.01 6.38 -16.86
CA VAL A 130 -11.48 6.50 -16.85
C VAL A 130 -11.86 7.14 -15.53
N ASP A 131 -12.67 8.19 -15.55
CA ASP A 131 -13.10 8.88 -14.34
C ASP A 131 -14.23 8.12 -13.63
N PHE A 132 -13.94 7.52 -12.50
CA PHE A 132 -14.91 6.73 -11.74
C PHE A 132 -15.91 7.58 -10.96
N LEU A 133 -15.67 8.88 -10.77
CA LEU A 133 -16.60 9.78 -10.08
C LEU A 133 -17.76 10.22 -10.97
N THR A 134 -17.57 10.20 -12.28
CA THR A 134 -18.55 10.73 -13.26
C THR A 134 -18.87 9.76 -14.39
N GLY A 135 -17.99 8.78 -14.64
CA GLY A 135 -18.01 7.91 -15.81
C GLY A 135 -18.83 6.64 -15.65
N HIS A 136 -19.88 6.61 -14.82
CA HIS A 136 -20.63 5.39 -14.48
C HIS A 136 -21.26 4.66 -15.68
N SER A 137 -21.40 5.31 -16.84
CA SER A 137 -21.85 4.68 -18.09
C SER A 137 -20.72 3.99 -18.88
N HIS A 138 -19.48 4.05 -18.40
CA HIS A 138 -18.34 3.44 -19.06
C HIS A 138 -18.38 1.91 -18.87
N LYS A 139 -18.04 1.15 -19.91
CA LYS A 139 -18.15 -0.34 -19.89
C LYS A 139 -17.33 -1.06 -18.82
N ILE A 140 -16.35 -0.40 -18.22
CA ILE A 140 -15.61 -0.94 -17.06
C ILE A 140 -16.57 -1.25 -15.90
N PHE A 141 -17.62 -0.46 -15.72
CA PHE A 141 -18.62 -0.68 -14.69
C PHE A 141 -19.46 -1.95 -14.95
N ASP A 142 -19.71 -2.28 -16.22
CA ASP A 142 -20.34 -3.56 -16.60
C ASP A 142 -19.38 -4.73 -16.34
N ILE A 143 -18.11 -4.60 -16.74
CA ILE A 143 -17.06 -5.61 -16.46
C ILE A 143 -16.96 -5.88 -14.95
N MET A 144 -16.91 -4.83 -14.14
CA MET A 144 -16.88 -4.95 -12.67
C MET A 144 -18.10 -5.71 -12.14
N ARG A 145 -19.30 -5.31 -12.57
CA ARG A 145 -20.55 -5.94 -12.13
C ARG A 145 -20.63 -7.42 -12.51
N LEU A 146 -20.21 -7.77 -13.73
CA LEU A 146 -20.23 -9.16 -14.21
C LEU A 146 -19.26 -10.06 -13.44
N ASN A 147 -18.14 -9.50 -12.98
CA ASN A 147 -17.07 -10.23 -12.30
C ASN A 147 -17.10 -10.11 -10.78
N GLY A 148 -18.13 -9.49 -10.19
CA GLY A 148 -18.22 -9.31 -8.73
C GLY A 148 -17.08 -8.46 -8.16
N LEU A 149 -16.66 -7.43 -8.90
CA LEU A 149 -15.63 -6.49 -8.50
C LEU A 149 -16.26 -5.16 -8.03
N LYS A 150 -15.67 -4.56 -7.01
CA LYS A 150 -16.03 -3.23 -6.52
C LYS A 150 -14.79 -2.34 -6.41
N ASN A 151 -14.94 -1.05 -6.68
CA ASN A 151 -13.90 -0.07 -6.40
C ASN A 151 -13.97 0.35 -4.93
N VAL A 152 -12.83 0.45 -4.25
CA VAL A 152 -12.76 0.87 -2.84
C VAL A 152 -12.31 2.32 -2.63
N ILE A 153 -11.77 2.98 -3.66
CA ILE A 153 -11.35 4.39 -3.57
C ILE A 153 -12.51 5.30 -3.99
N ASN A 154 -12.82 6.32 -3.20
CA ASN A 154 -13.96 7.21 -3.46
C ASN A 154 -13.57 8.69 -3.57
N GLU A 155 -12.27 8.99 -3.58
CA GLU A 155 -11.72 10.34 -3.60
C GLU A 155 -10.93 10.59 -4.88
N PRO A 156 -10.83 11.83 -5.40
CA PRO A 156 -10.08 12.10 -6.61
C PRO A 156 -8.60 11.69 -6.48
N THR A 157 -8.06 11.09 -7.54
CA THR A 157 -6.66 10.64 -7.60
C THR A 157 -5.83 11.49 -8.55
N ARG A 158 -6.46 12.23 -9.48
CA ARG A 158 -5.75 13.15 -10.38
C ARG A 158 -6.27 14.57 -10.25
N PHE A 159 -5.35 15.52 -10.18
CA PHE A 159 -5.64 16.94 -9.99
C PHE A 159 -5.04 17.77 -11.13
N CYS A 160 -5.93 18.36 -11.93
CA CYS A 160 -5.58 19.38 -12.91
C CYS A 160 -6.05 20.76 -12.43
N ALA A 161 -5.60 21.83 -13.11
CA ALA A 161 -5.94 23.21 -12.73
C ALA A 161 -7.44 23.48 -12.56
N THR A 162 -8.30 22.72 -13.25
CA THR A 162 -9.76 22.94 -13.30
C THR A 162 -10.60 21.70 -12.99
N ARG A 163 -9.97 20.53 -12.81
CA ARG A 163 -10.69 19.25 -12.68
C ARG A 163 -10.00 18.32 -11.71
N GLN A 164 -10.81 17.59 -10.97
CA GLN A 164 -10.40 16.46 -10.15
C GLN A 164 -11.13 15.21 -10.67
N SER A 165 -10.43 14.10 -10.77
CA SER A 165 -10.98 12.83 -11.29
C SER A 165 -10.40 11.64 -10.55
N LEU A 166 -11.16 10.55 -10.42
CA LEU A 166 -10.62 9.27 -9.94
C LEU A 166 -10.25 8.41 -11.14
N LEU A 167 -8.96 8.34 -11.45
CA LEU A 167 -8.41 7.55 -12.57
C LEU A 167 -7.66 6.30 -12.12
N ASP A 168 -7.34 6.20 -10.83
CA ASP A 168 -6.50 5.17 -10.25
C ASP A 168 -7.32 4.30 -9.25
N PRO A 169 -8.37 3.60 -9.72
CA PRO A 169 -9.21 2.80 -8.85
C PRO A 169 -8.45 1.60 -8.27
N ILE A 170 -8.91 1.13 -7.12
CA ILE A 170 -8.54 -0.19 -6.61
C ILE A 170 -9.79 -1.07 -6.67
N LEU A 171 -9.82 -1.98 -7.63
CA LEU A 171 -10.89 -2.95 -7.81
C LEU A 171 -10.56 -4.20 -7.00
N VAL A 172 -11.51 -4.65 -6.21
CA VAL A 172 -11.39 -5.85 -5.39
C VAL A 172 -12.56 -6.77 -5.62
N SER A 173 -12.32 -8.07 -5.61
CA SER A 173 -13.39 -9.06 -5.58
C SER A 173 -14.08 -9.10 -4.22
N ASP A 174 -15.33 -9.59 -4.20
CA ASP A 174 -16.12 -9.70 -2.98
C ASP A 174 -15.50 -10.62 -1.91
N SER A 175 -14.58 -11.52 -2.27
CA SER A 175 -13.90 -12.39 -1.30
C SER A 175 -12.72 -11.72 -0.59
N CYS A 176 -12.25 -10.57 -1.08
CA CYS A 176 -11.20 -9.80 -0.41
C CYS A 176 -11.78 -9.03 0.78
N ASP A 177 -11.29 -9.35 1.98
CA ASP A 177 -11.63 -8.63 3.20
C ASP A 177 -10.78 -7.35 3.31
N VAL A 178 -11.37 -6.22 2.94
CA VAL A 178 -10.73 -4.90 2.97
C VAL A 178 -11.08 -4.23 4.29
N TYR A 179 -10.06 -3.89 5.09
CA TYR A 179 -10.29 -3.18 6.35
C TYR A 179 -10.08 -1.67 6.25
N ASP A 180 -9.25 -1.23 5.31
CA ASP A 180 -9.02 0.19 5.06
C ASP A 180 -8.56 0.43 3.61
N SER A 181 -8.87 1.62 3.09
CA SER A 181 -8.41 2.08 1.78
C SER A 181 -8.58 3.58 1.66
N HIS A 182 -7.56 4.28 1.17
CA HIS A 182 -7.59 5.73 1.03
C HIS A 182 -6.62 6.22 -0.04
N VAL A 183 -6.69 7.52 -0.32
CA VAL A 183 -5.74 8.22 -1.20
C VAL A 183 -4.52 8.64 -0.37
N ILE A 184 -3.33 8.55 -0.96
CA ILE A 184 -2.07 9.06 -0.42
C ILE A 184 -1.69 10.29 -1.23
N GLN A 185 -1.62 11.44 -0.57
CA GLN A 185 -1.23 12.69 -1.21
C GLN A 185 0.23 12.64 -1.66
N ILE A 186 0.43 12.94 -2.94
CA ILE A 186 1.74 13.01 -3.57
C ILE A 186 2.09 14.47 -3.83
N ASP A 187 3.34 14.82 -3.54
CA ASP A 187 3.84 16.15 -3.83
C ASP A 187 3.80 16.41 -5.35
N ARG A 188 3.18 17.52 -5.74
CA ARG A 188 2.92 17.88 -7.13
C ARG A 188 4.18 18.12 -7.96
N THR A 189 5.34 18.28 -7.32
CA THR A 189 6.64 18.28 -8.00
C THR A 189 7.00 16.90 -8.55
N TYR A 190 6.45 15.83 -7.97
CA TYR A 190 6.66 14.46 -8.41
C TYR A 190 5.54 13.93 -9.31
N SER A 191 4.27 14.30 -9.07
CA SER A 191 3.14 13.74 -9.85
C SER A 191 1.88 14.62 -9.77
N ASP A 192 1.12 14.71 -10.87
CA ASP A 192 -0.26 15.25 -10.86
C ASP A 192 -1.30 14.22 -10.38
N HIS A 193 -0.87 12.96 -10.20
CA HIS A 193 -1.63 11.91 -9.54
C HIS A 193 -1.20 11.72 -8.08
N ASP A 194 -2.18 11.55 -7.21
CA ASP A 194 -2.05 10.98 -5.88
C ASP A 194 -2.02 9.45 -5.94
N GLY A 195 -1.37 8.84 -4.96
CA GLY A 195 -1.33 7.38 -4.81
C GLY A 195 -2.62 6.86 -4.21
N THR A 196 -2.87 5.57 -4.37
CA THR A 196 -3.96 4.87 -3.67
C THR A 196 -3.40 3.71 -2.86
N ILE A 197 -3.97 3.47 -1.69
CA ILE A 197 -3.58 2.37 -0.83
C ILE A 197 -4.80 1.57 -0.40
N ILE A 198 -4.58 0.28 -0.22
CA ILE A 198 -5.55 -0.68 0.28
C ILE A 198 -4.87 -1.55 1.31
N PHE A 199 -5.61 -1.85 2.38
CA PHE A 199 -5.18 -2.81 3.37
C PHE A 199 -6.16 -3.98 3.46
N LEU A 200 -5.61 -5.19 3.36
CA LEU A 200 -6.35 -6.44 3.33
C LEU A 200 -6.16 -7.21 4.64
N ASN A 201 -7.25 -7.71 5.20
CA ASN A 201 -7.24 -8.59 6.36
C ASN A 201 -6.89 -10.01 5.96
N ASN A 202 -6.33 -10.77 6.93
CA ASN A 202 -6.43 -12.23 6.99
C ASN A 202 -6.14 -13.00 5.69
N LEU A 203 -5.16 -12.56 4.89
CA LEU A 203 -4.68 -13.38 3.78
C LEU A 203 -3.90 -14.62 4.27
N GLY A 204 -3.75 -14.81 5.57
CA GLY A 204 -2.85 -15.77 6.18
C GLY A 204 -1.53 -15.07 6.42
N ARG A 205 -1.31 -14.55 7.63
CA ARG A 205 -0.07 -13.87 8.02
C ARG A 205 1.12 -14.72 7.56
N LEU A 206 1.87 -14.23 6.57
CA LEU A 206 3.30 -14.48 6.56
C LEU A 206 3.78 -13.88 7.87
N GLN A 207 4.19 -14.71 8.83
CA GLN A 207 4.70 -14.20 10.09
C GLN A 207 5.94 -13.39 9.76
N ASN A 208 5.78 -12.06 9.78
CA ASN A 208 6.90 -11.14 9.79
C ASN A 208 7.68 -11.43 11.07
N ASN A 209 8.80 -12.13 10.94
CA ASN A 209 9.87 -12.09 11.95
C ASN A 209 10.60 -10.75 11.83
N THR A 210 9.87 -9.63 11.79
CA THR A 210 10.45 -8.34 12.11
C THR A 210 10.59 -8.30 13.62
N THR A 211 11.82 -8.46 14.09
CA THR A 211 12.17 -8.26 15.49
C THR A 211 11.91 -6.80 15.82
N TYR A 212 10.73 -6.50 16.36
CA TYR A 212 10.48 -5.19 16.95
C TYR A 212 11.01 -5.22 18.39
N LYS A 213 11.81 -4.21 18.74
CA LYS A 213 12.24 -4.02 20.13
C LYS A 213 11.03 -3.62 20.95
N ARG A 214 10.54 -4.52 21.79
CA ARG A 214 9.54 -4.19 22.80
C ARG A 214 10.25 -3.85 24.10
N MET A 215 9.96 -2.69 24.69
CA MET A 215 10.35 -2.45 26.07
C MET A 215 9.59 -3.42 26.97
N ILE A 216 10.33 -4.28 27.66
CA ILE A 216 9.81 -5.15 28.71
C ILE A 216 10.33 -4.58 30.04
N TRP A 217 9.41 -4.26 30.93
CA TRP A 217 9.75 -3.83 32.28
C TRP A 217 10.23 -5.04 33.08
N ASP A 218 11.45 -4.98 33.62
CA ASP A 218 11.97 -6.00 34.51
C ASP A 218 11.41 -5.83 35.92
N TYR A 219 10.16 -6.26 36.11
CA TYR A 219 9.47 -6.19 37.40
C TYR A 219 10.18 -6.99 38.50
N ARG A 220 11.04 -7.95 38.17
CA ARG A 220 11.74 -8.75 39.20
C ARG A 220 12.81 -7.96 39.91
N ASN A 221 13.45 -7.04 39.20
CA ASN A 221 14.51 -6.17 39.71
C ASN A 221 14.05 -4.73 39.92
N ALA A 222 12.73 -4.48 39.85
CA ALA A 222 12.19 -3.16 40.12
C ALA A 222 12.33 -2.81 41.61
N ASP A 223 12.77 -1.59 41.89
CA ASP A 223 12.85 -1.03 43.25
C ASP A 223 11.45 -0.55 43.68
N PHE A 224 10.68 -1.49 44.22
CA PHE A 224 9.31 -1.23 44.66
C PHE A 224 9.25 -0.29 45.86
N ASP A 225 10.28 -0.25 46.70
CA ASP A 225 10.33 0.63 47.87
C ASP A 225 10.44 2.09 47.41
N LYS A 226 11.34 2.37 46.47
CA LYS A 226 11.46 3.70 45.84
C LYS A 226 10.19 4.11 45.10
N CYS A 227 9.55 3.19 44.39
CA CYS A 227 8.26 3.47 43.73
C CYS A 227 7.16 3.84 44.74
N ASN A 228 7.06 3.10 45.85
CA ASN A 228 6.06 3.36 46.88
C ASN A 228 6.34 4.67 47.62
N GLU A 229 7.60 5.00 47.88
CA GLU A 229 8.00 6.29 48.45
C GLU A 229 7.62 7.45 47.53
N LEU A 230 7.91 7.33 46.23
CA LEU A 230 7.56 8.34 45.24
C LEU A 230 6.04 8.51 45.14
N ILE A 231 5.26 7.42 45.14
CA ILE A 231 3.79 7.48 45.16
C ILE A 231 3.28 8.17 46.44
N ALA A 232 3.86 7.86 47.59
CA ALA A 232 3.41 8.39 48.88
C ALA A 232 3.76 9.87 49.08
N THR A 233 4.88 10.31 48.49
CA THR A 233 5.38 11.70 48.59
C THR A 233 4.92 12.58 47.42
N PHE A 234 4.23 12.00 46.45
CA PHE A 234 3.71 12.73 45.30
C PHE A 234 2.56 13.68 45.71
N ASP A 235 2.61 14.92 45.22
CA ASP A 235 1.56 15.91 45.44
C ASP A 235 0.36 15.66 44.52
N TRP A 236 -0.49 14.73 44.94
CA TRP A 236 -1.70 14.33 44.20
C TRP A 236 -2.73 15.45 44.07
N GLU A 237 -2.77 16.41 45.01
CA GLU A 237 -3.76 17.49 44.99
C GLU A 237 -3.53 18.43 43.80
N SER A 238 -2.27 18.64 43.41
CA SER A 238 -1.91 19.46 42.24
C SER A 238 -2.44 18.89 40.92
N ILE A 239 -2.52 17.56 40.78
CA ILE A 239 -3.04 16.88 39.59
C ILE A 239 -4.56 16.79 39.62
N ILE A 240 -5.14 16.46 40.78
CA ILE A 240 -6.59 16.25 40.92
C ILE A 240 -7.37 17.55 40.68
N ASN A 241 -6.79 18.69 41.08
CA ASN A 241 -7.44 20.00 40.98
C ASN A 241 -7.05 20.79 39.72
N ALA A 242 -6.27 20.23 38.80
CA ALA A 242 -5.89 20.92 37.57
C ALA A 242 -7.07 20.99 36.58
N GLU A 243 -7.46 22.21 36.17
CA GLU A 243 -8.55 22.45 35.21
C GLU A 243 -8.28 21.84 33.81
N ASN A 244 -7.01 21.61 33.46
CA ASN A 244 -6.61 21.00 32.20
C ASN A 244 -5.60 19.86 32.43
N ARG A 245 -6.12 18.62 32.35
CA ARG A 245 -5.37 17.38 32.66
C ARG A 245 -4.08 17.22 31.85
N ASN A 246 -4.03 17.70 30.61
CA ASN A 246 -2.85 17.52 29.74
C ASN A 246 -1.65 18.39 30.15
N SER A 247 -1.90 19.52 30.81
CA SER A 247 -0.85 20.44 31.28
C SER A 247 -0.22 20.05 32.62
N ALA A 248 -0.91 19.21 33.41
CA ALA A 248 -0.40 18.74 34.70
C ALA A 248 0.70 17.69 34.52
N PHE A 249 0.50 16.72 33.62
CA PHE A 249 1.45 15.62 33.38
C PHE A 249 2.74 16.02 32.65
N SER A 250 2.82 17.23 32.07
CA SER A 250 3.96 17.68 31.27
C SER A 250 5.07 18.36 32.09
N ASN A 251 4.80 18.71 33.36
CA ASN A 251 5.78 19.27 34.30
C ASN A 251 6.42 18.22 35.24
N ASP A 252 6.11 16.93 35.05
CA ASP A 252 6.52 15.88 35.97
C ASP A 252 8.01 15.49 35.84
N LYS A 253 8.75 15.63 36.94
CA LYS A 253 10.14 15.18 37.11
C LYS A 253 10.31 13.65 37.18
N LEU A 254 9.23 12.87 37.09
CA LEU A 254 9.27 11.40 37.08
C LEU A 254 9.85 10.81 35.78
N ASN A 255 10.09 11.63 34.75
CA ASN A 255 10.58 11.15 33.46
C ASN A 255 12.10 10.94 33.39
N ASN A 256 12.89 11.37 34.38
CA ASN A 256 14.34 11.29 34.29
C ASN A 256 14.96 10.56 35.49
N ASN A 257 15.58 9.43 35.16
CA ASN A 257 16.56 8.63 35.90
C ASN A 257 16.03 7.35 36.56
N ASP A 258 16.73 6.26 36.25
CA ASP A 258 16.64 4.89 36.78
C ASP A 258 15.68 3.92 36.05
N LYS A 259 15.92 3.71 34.76
CA LYS A 259 15.45 2.50 34.06
C LYS A 259 16.63 1.61 33.75
N GLY A 260 16.82 0.55 34.53
CA GLY A 260 17.67 -0.58 34.17
C GLY A 260 17.04 -1.31 32.99
N THR A 261 17.47 -0.98 31.77
CA THR A 261 16.97 -1.59 30.53
C THR A 261 17.83 -2.79 30.14
N LEU A 262 17.23 -3.97 30.05
CA LEU A 262 17.76 -5.08 29.25
C LEU A 262 17.19 -4.97 27.84
N THR A 263 18.09 -4.95 26.86
CA THR A 263 17.73 -5.00 25.44
C THR A 263 17.86 -6.45 24.99
N VAL A 264 16.79 -7.04 24.45
CA VAL A 264 16.84 -8.32 23.73
C VAL A 264 16.46 -8.08 22.28
#